data_AF-A0A4S1ZDB7-F1
#
_entry.id   AF-A0A4S1ZDB7-F1
#
_cell.length_a   1.000
_cell.length_b   1.000
_cell.length_c   1.000
_cell.angle_alpha   90.00
_cell.angle_beta   90.00
_cell.angle_gamma   90.00
#
_symmetry.space_group_name_H-M   'P 1'
#
loop_
_entity.id
_entity.type
_entity.pdbx_description
1 polymer ?
#
loop_
_entity_poly.entity_id
_entity_poly.type
_entity_poly.pdbx_seq_one_letter_code
_entity_poly.pdbx_strand_id
1 'polypeptide(L)' 'MITTCKVTEIFCIIDEFSKKLHAELEKNMYLRLSDMDGRKRRKRECMMSESEIMTILVCCHFGTFAN' A
#
# COMPACT_ATOMS: atom_id res chain seq x y z
N MET A 1 3.29 -22.86 -15.17
CA MET A 1 1.86 -22.82 -14.80
C MET A 1 1.74 -22.21 -13.43
N ILE A 2 0.94 -21.15 -13.30
CA ILE A 2 0.50 -20.69 -11.98
C ILE A 2 -0.47 -21.76 -11.46
N THR A 3 -0.15 -22.36 -10.31
CA THR A 3 -1.04 -23.30 -9.64
C THR A 3 -2.12 -22.51 -8.91
N THR A 4 -3.32 -23.08 -8.80
CA THR A 4 -4.44 -22.47 -8.08
C THR A 4 -4.06 -22.08 -6.64
N CYS A 5 -3.19 -22.88 -5.98
CA CYS A 5 -2.68 -22.56 -4.65
C CYS A 5 -1.92 -21.22 -4.58
N LYS A 6 -1.10 -20.91 -5.60
CA LYS A 6 -0.35 -19.64 -5.66
C LYS A 6 -1.27 -18.44 -5.89
N VAL A 7 -2.34 -18.63 -6.65
CA VAL A 7 -3.37 -17.59 -6.85
C VAL A 7 -4.05 -17.27 -5.52
N THR A 8 -4.48 -18.31 -4.79
CA THR A 8 -5.12 -18.15 -3.48
C THR A 8 -4.20 -17.46 -2.48
N GLU A 9 -2.92 -17.83 -2.46
CA GLU A 9 -1.91 -17.22 -1.57
C GLU A 9 -1.77 -15.71 -1.80
N ILE A 10 -1.76 -15.27 -3.07
CA ILE A 10 -1.71 -13.85 -3.42
C ILE A 10 -2.96 -13.11 -2.93
N PHE A 11 -4.15 -13.68 -3.15
CA PHE A 11 -5.39 -13.06 -2.67
C PHE A 11 -5.44 -12.98 -1.13
N CYS A 12 -4.95 -14.00 -0.43
CA CYS A 12 -4.84 -13.98 1.03
C CYS A 12 -3.90 -12.86 1.51
N ILE A 13 -2.75 -12.70 0.87
CA ILE A 13 -1.77 -11.66 1.23
C ILE A 13 -2.31 -10.26 0.93
N ILE A 14 -2.95 -10.06 -0.22
CA ILE A 14 -3.60 -8.80 -0.59
C ILE A 14 -4.71 -8.45 0.40
N ASP A 15 -5.57 -9.41 0.76
CA ASP A 15 -6.67 -9.18 1.71
C ASP A 15 -6.15 -8.80 3.10
N GLU A 16 -5.14 -9.51 3.61
CA GLU A 16 -4.54 -9.16 4.92
C GLU A 16 -3.85 -7.78 4.89
N PHE A 17 -3.14 -7.47 3.81
CA PHE A 17 -2.46 -6.19 3.65
C PHE A 17 -3.45 -5.03 3.53
N SER A 18 -4.54 -5.20 2.76
CA SER A 18 -5.55 -4.17 2.54
C SER A 18 -6.17 -3.64 3.85
N LYS A 19 -6.42 -4.54 4.80
CA LYS A 19 -6.96 -4.21 6.14
C LYS A 19 -6.01 -3.32 6.93
N LYS A 20 -4.70 -3.59 6.86
CA LYS A 20 -3.67 -2.80 7.52
C LYS A 20 -3.44 -1.47 6.80
N LEU A 21 -3.46 -1.48 5.47
CA LEU A 21 -3.26 -0.30 4.63
C LEU A 21 -4.33 0.77 4.91
N HIS A 22 -5.61 0.40 4.90
CA HIS A 22 -6.70 1.35 5.12
C HIS A 22 -6.62 2.00 6.51
N ALA A 23 -6.30 1.21 7.55
CA ALA A 23 -6.15 1.73 8.91
C ALA A 23 -4.98 2.73 9.01
N GLU A 24 -3.84 2.44 8.36
CA GLU A 24 -2.68 3.33 8.38
C GLU A 24 -2.88 4.57 7.49
N LEU A 25 -3.63 4.45 6.38
CA LEU A 25 -4.01 5.58 5.52
C LEU A 25 -4.92 6.56 6.27
N GLU A 26 -5.97 6.07 6.93
CA GLU A 26 -6.87 6.88 7.76
C GLU A 26 -6.10 7.62 8.87
N LYS A 27 -5.22 6.91 9.56
CA LYS A 27 -4.36 7.48 10.61
C LYS A 27 -3.40 8.55 10.06
N ASN A 28 -2.77 8.32 8.90
CA ASN A 28 -1.88 9.30 8.29
C ASN A 28 -2.62 10.50 7.69
N MET A 29 -3.85 10.30 7.22
CA MET A 29 -4.73 11.40 6.78
C MET A 29 -5.12 12.28 7.96
N TYR A 30 -5.43 11.67 9.11
CA TYR A 30 -5.65 12.39 10.36
C TYR A 30 -4.40 13.15 10.83
N LEU A 31 -3.22 12.53 10.76
CA LEU A 31 -1.94 13.19 11.07
C LEU A 31 -1.65 14.38 10.15
N ARG A 32 -2.03 14.28 8.86
CA ARG A 32 -1.95 15.40 7.89
C ARG A 32 -2.83 16.58 8.28
N LEU A 33 -4.02 16.32 8.85
CA LEU A 33 -4.92 17.38 9.31
C LEU A 33 -4.40 18.06 10.58
N SER A 34 -3.76 17.30 11.48
CA SER A 34 -3.18 17.83 12.72
C SER A 34 -1.84 18.56 12.54
N ASP A 35 -1.08 18.27 11.47
CA ASP A 35 0.23 18.88 11.18
C ASP A 35 0.14 20.28 10.53
N MET A 36 -1.03 20.93 10.54
CA MET A 36 -1.20 22.33 10.10
C MET A 36 -0.44 23.35 10.98
N ASP A 37 0.23 22.90 12.04
CA ASP A 37 1.00 23.68 13.02
C ASP A 37 2.38 24.12 12.51
N GLY A 38 2.42 24.77 11.34
CA GLY A 38 3.53 25.65 10.93
C GLY A 38 4.79 25.00 10.32
N ARG A 39 4.94 23.67 10.33
CA ARG A 39 6.09 23.02 9.66
C ARG A 39 5.85 22.86 8.15
N LYS A 40 6.55 23.66 7.34
CA LYS A 40 6.54 23.56 5.87
C LYS A 40 7.11 22.21 5.38
N ARG A 41 6.27 21.17 5.31
CA ARG A 41 6.52 20.02 4.44
C ARG A 41 6.30 20.45 2.98
N ARG A 42 7.02 19.83 2.04
CA ARG A 42 6.75 20.03 0.61
C ARG A 42 5.27 19.70 0.39
N LYS A 43 4.49 20.63 -0.18
CA LYS A 43 3.07 20.43 -0.56
C LYS A 43 2.95 19.42 -1.71
N ARG A 44 3.47 18.21 -1.53
CA ARG A 44 3.34 17.13 -2.49
C ARG A 44 2.25 16.22 -1.98
N GLU A 45 1.16 16.13 -2.72
CA GLU A 45 0.22 15.03 -2.60
C GLU A 45 0.92 13.79 -3.15
N CYS A 46 1.77 13.17 -2.34
CA CYS A 46 2.29 11.84 -2.65
C CYS A 46 1.24 10.84 -2.19
N MET A 47 0.12 10.79 -2.90
CA MET A 47 -0.89 9.76 -2.71
C MET A 47 -0.72 8.79 -3.87
N MET A 48 0.02 7.72 -3.63
CA MET A 48 -0.01 6.57 -4.52
C MET A 48 -1.42 5.96 -4.42
N SER A 49 -2.00 5.63 -5.56
CA SER A 49 -3.33 5.00 -5.58
C SER A 49 -3.26 3.61 -4.94
N GLU A 50 -4.36 3.17 -4.32
CA GLU A 50 -4.42 1.83 -3.73
C GLU A 50 -4.08 0.74 -4.76
N SER A 51 -4.51 0.90 -6.01
CA SER A 51 -4.19 -0.02 -7.11
C SER A 51 -2.70 -0.09 -7.42
N GLU A 52 -1.97 1.03 -7.40
CA GLU A 52 -0.51 1.04 -7.55
C GLU A 52 0.18 0.31 -6.39
N ILE A 53 -0.30 0.50 -5.16
CA ILE A 53 0.24 -0.19 -3.97
C ILE A 53 0.01 -1.70 -4.09
N MET A 54 -1.20 -2.12 -4.47
CA MET A 54 -1.52 -3.54 -4.70
C MET A 54 -0.67 -4.14 -5.82
N THR A 55 -0.43 -3.39 -6.88
CA THR A 55 0.41 -3.84 -8.01
C THR A 55 1.85 -4.05 -7.57
N ILE A 56 2.43 -3.11 -6.82
CA ILE A 56 3.79 -3.25 -6.28
C ILE A 56 3.88 -4.47 -5.34
N LEU A 57 2.89 -4.68 -4.47
CA LEU A 57 2.85 -5.84 -3.58
C LEU A 57 2.88 -7.16 -4.36
N VAL A 58 2.09 -7.26 -5.42
CA VAL A 58 2.07 -8.41 -6.32
C VAL A 58 3.42 -8.59 -7.02
N CYS A 59 4.02 -7.51 -7.54
CA CYS A 59 5.34 -7.55 -8.17
C CYS A 59 6.45 -8.01 -7.21
N CYS A 60 6.42 -7.57 -5.96
CA CYS A 60 7.33 -8.00 -4.89
C CYS A 60 7.13 -9.47 -4.53
N HIS A 61 5.87 -9.92 -4.41
CA HIS A 61 5.54 -11.31 -4.10
C HIS A 61 6.02 -12.29 -5.17
N PHE A 62 5.98 -11.89 -6.43
CA PHE A 62 6.50 -12.68 -7.55
C PHE A 62 8.01 -12.54 -7.78
N GLY A 63 8.72 -11.75 -6.97
CA GLY A 63 10.17 -11.57 -7.10
C GLY A 63 10.59 -10.83 -8.38
N THR A 64 9.66 -10.17 -9.08
CA THR A 64 9.99 -9.32 -10.24
C THR A 64 10.75 -8.06 -9.85
N PHE A 65 10.78 -7.75 -8.55
CA PHE A 65 11.57 -6.70 -7.93
C PHE A 65 12.82 -7.26 -7.22
N ALA A 66 13.51 -8.22 -7.85
CA ALA A 66 14.88 -8.58 -7.48
C ALA A 66 15.84 -7.89 -8.45
N ASN A 67 16.77 -7.09 -7.92
CA ASN A 67 17.85 -6.42 -8.67
C ASN A 67 18.97 -7.39 -9.03
#